data_AF-A0A2T6LN15-F1
#
_entry.id   AF-A0A2T6LN15-F1
#
_cell.length_a   1.000
_cell.length_b   1.000
_cell.length_c   1.000
_cell.angle_alpha   90.00
_cell.angle_beta   90.00
_cell.angle_gamma   90.00
#
_symmetry.space_group_name_H-M   'P 1'
#
loop_
_entity.id
_entity.type
_entity.pdbx_description
1 polymer ?
#
loop_
_entity_poly.entity_id
_entity_poly.type
_entity_poly.pdbx_seq_one_letter_code
_entity_poly.pdbx_strand_id
1 'polypeptide(L)'
;MIGFLLIVGLISTSIASGLDHMSAWWILPVAFLNAVWGIATGPMYDHVMAANLRGDLRVFPRILAIQTVVRLLPAGAIYGIASIFS
;
A
#
# COMPACT_ATOMS: atom_id res chain seq x y z
N MET A 1 18.21 -1.15 4.77
CA MET A 1 17.69 -2.54 4.88
C MET A 1 16.17 -2.62 4.90
N ILE A 2 15.46 -1.88 5.76
CA ILE A 2 13.97 -1.91 5.83
C ILE A 2 13.29 -1.59 4.49
N GLY A 3 13.77 -0.59 3.73
CA GLY A 3 13.17 -0.25 2.43
C GLY A 3 13.27 -1.38 1.39
N PHE A 4 14.35 -2.16 1.41
CA PHE A 4 14.51 -3.32 0.53
C PHE A 4 13.55 -4.45 0.90
N LEU A 5 13.38 -4.72 2.20
CA LEU A 5 12.40 -5.70 2.69
C LEU A 5 10.96 -5.31 2.37
N LEU A 6 10.64 -4.01 2.42
CA LEU A 6 9.33 -3.48 2.01
C LEU A 6 9.09 -3.65 0.51
N ILE A 7 10.09 -3.39 -0.34
CA ILE A 7 10.02 -3.62 -1.79
C ILE A 7 9.84 -5.12 -2.08
N VAL A 8 10.63 -5.99 -1.46
CA VAL A 8 10.50 -7.44 -1.62
C VAL A 8 9.12 -7.91 -1.17
N GLY A 9 8.64 -7.44 -0.01
CA GLY A 9 7.29 -7.73 0.45
C GLY A 9 6.22 -7.24 -0.52
N LEU A 10 6.35 -6.03 -1.06
CA LEU A 10 5.42 -5.48 -2.04
C LEU A 10 5.40 -6.28 -3.35
N ILE A 11 6.57 -6.67 -3.85
CA ILE A 11 6.73 -7.49 -5.05
C ILE A 11 6.18 -8.89 -4.82
N SER A 12 6.53 -9.56 -3.71
CA SER A 12 6.02 -10.89 -3.37
C SER A 12 4.51 -10.90 -3.18
N THR A 13 3.94 -9.89 -2.53
CA THR A 13 2.49 -9.78 -2.35
C THR A 13 1.77 -9.47 -3.66
N SER A 14 2.37 -8.65 -4.53
CA SER A 14 1.84 -8.36 -5.87
C SER A 14 1.86 -9.58 -6.77
N ILE A 15 2.96 -10.36 -6.77
CA ILE A 15 3.07 -11.62 -7.50
C ILE A 15 2.06 -12.64 -6.96
N ALA A 16 1.94 -12.77 -5.63
CA ALA A 16 0.98 -13.67 -5.01
C ALA A 16 -0.47 -13.30 -5.34
N SER A 17 -0.80 -12.00 -5.42
CA SER A 17 -2.13 -11.53 -5.80
C SER A 17 -2.48 -11.76 -7.27
N GLY A 18 -1.47 -11.96 -8.14
CA GLY A 18 -1.65 -12.25 -9.56
C GLY A 18 -1.70 -13.75 -9.90
N LEU A 19 -1.53 -14.64 -8.91
CA LEU A 19 -1.71 -16.08 -9.11
C LEU A 19 -3.19 -16.44 -8.95
N ASP A 20 -3.72 -17.13 -9.96
CA ASP A 20 -5.12 -17.38 -10.38
C ASP A 20 -6.17 -17.79 -9.32
N HIS A 21 -5.82 -17.93 -8.05
CA HIS A 21 -6.68 -18.52 -7.01
C HIS A 21 -6.75 -17.72 -5.71
N MET A 22 -6.15 -16.53 -5.65
CA MET A 22 -6.18 -15.72 -4.43
C MET A 22 -7.42 -14.80 -4.38
N SER A 23 -8.17 -14.89 -3.28
CA SER A 23 -9.38 -14.08 -3.05
C SER A 23 -9.07 -12.59 -3.14
N ALA A 24 -10.05 -11.77 -3.56
CA ALA A 24 -9.96 -10.31 -3.66
C ALA A 24 -9.40 -9.62 -2.38
N TRP A 25 -9.44 -10.28 -1.23
CA TRP A 25 -8.81 -9.82 0.01
C TRP A 25 -7.29 -9.61 -0.09
N TRP A 26 -6.60 -10.29 -1.02
CA TRP A 26 -5.14 -10.12 -1.24
C TRP A 26 -4.75 -8.79 -1.88
N ILE A 27 -5.72 -8.04 -2.40
CA ILE A 27 -5.53 -6.68 -2.89
C ILE A 27 -5.27 -5.71 -1.71
N LEU A 28 -5.84 -6.01 -0.53
CA LEU A 28 -5.75 -5.14 0.65
C LEU A 28 -4.32 -5.01 1.18
N PRO A 29 -3.56 -6.11 1.40
CA PRO A 29 -2.15 -6.04 1.79
C PRO A 29 -1.29 -5.33 0.74
N VAL A 30 -1.54 -5.53 -0.56
CA VAL A 30 -0.79 -4.85 -1.63
C VAL A 30 -1.04 -3.35 -1.59
N ALA A 31 -2.31 -2.91 -1.53
CA ALA A 31 -2.67 -1.51 -1.44
C ALA A 31 -2.11 -0.85 -0.17
N PHE A 32 -2.13 -1.57 0.96
CA PHE A 32 -1.56 -1.13 2.22
C PHE A 32 -0.04 -0.94 2.15
N LEU A 33 0.70 -1.96 1.67
CA LEU A 33 2.15 -1.86 1.54
C LEU A 33 2.56 -0.76 0.56
N ASN A 34 1.80 -0.60 -0.53
CA ASN A 34 2.02 0.47 -1.49
C ASN A 34 1.80 1.82 -0.81
N ALA A 35 0.70 2.00 -0.06
CA ALA A 35 0.42 3.21 0.71
C ALA A 35 1.55 3.55 1.69
N VAL A 36 2.04 2.57 2.47
CA VAL A 36 3.18 2.76 3.37
C VAL A 36 4.42 3.23 2.60
N TRP A 37 4.74 2.57 1.48
CA TRP A 37 5.88 2.93 0.65
C TRP A 37 5.77 4.37 0.15
N GLY A 38 4.63 4.75 -0.44
CA GLY A 38 4.48 6.10 -0.98
C GLY A 38 4.38 7.20 0.08
N ILE A 39 4.01 6.87 1.32
CA ILE A 39 4.15 7.80 2.44
C ILE A 39 5.63 7.93 2.83
N ALA A 40 6.37 6.82 2.89
CA ALA A 40 7.77 6.81 3.31
C ALA A 40 8.73 7.47 2.29
N THR A 41 8.45 7.36 0.99
CA THR A 41 9.31 7.91 -0.06
C THR A 41 8.75 9.18 -0.72
N GLY A 42 7.58 9.65 -0.28
CA GLY A 42 6.86 10.75 -0.91
C GLY A 42 6.83 12.03 -0.07
N PRO A 43 6.24 13.11 -0.61
CA PRO A 43 6.16 14.42 0.05
C PRO A 43 5.32 14.41 1.34
N MET A 44 4.56 13.34 1.58
CA MET A 44 3.81 13.14 2.82
C MET A 44 4.69 12.75 4.01
N TYR A 45 5.90 12.25 3.76
CA TYR A 45 6.83 11.86 4.81
C TYR A 45 7.16 13.02 5.75
N ASP A 46 7.51 14.18 5.18
CA ASP A 46 7.87 15.38 5.96
C ASP A 46 6.68 15.88 6.79
N HIS A 47 5.47 15.77 6.26
CA HIS A 47 4.26 16.15 6.96
C HIS A 47 3.96 15.22 8.15
N VAL A 48 4.11 13.90 7.95
CA VAL A 48 3.99 12.90 9.01
C VAL A 48 5.05 13.11 10.08
N MET A 49 6.29 13.36 9.68
CA MET A 49 7.40 13.55 10.62
C MET A 49 7.23 14.84 11.43
N ALA A 50 6.81 15.93 10.78
CA ALA A 50 6.52 17.19 11.46
C ALA A 50 5.37 17.06 12.48
N ALA A 51 4.32 16.30 12.16
CA ALA A 51 3.24 16.01 13.10
C ALA A 51 3.71 15.17 14.29
N ASN A 52 4.54 14.15 14.02
CA ASN A 52 5.13 13.30 15.05
C ASN A 52 6.01 14.10 16.02
N LEU A 53 6.83 15.02 15.52
CA LEU A 53 7.66 15.93 16.33
C LEU A 53 6.83 16.87 17.21
N ARG A 54 5.58 17.15 16.84
CA ARG A 54 4.63 17.94 17.65
C ARG A 54 3.81 17.08 18.62
N GLY A 55 4.07 15.77 18.67
CA GLY A 55 3.33 14.82 19.50
C GLY A 55 2.00 14.36 18.90
N ASP A 56 1.66 14.74 17.66
CA ASP A 56 0.44 14.28 16.99
C ASP A 56 0.67 12.98 16.21
N LEU A 57 0.51 11.87 16.93
CA LEU A 57 0.64 10.52 16.39
C LEU A 57 -0.55 10.08 15.51
N ARG A 58 -1.64 10.86 15.45
CA ARG A 58 -2.87 10.48 14.72
C ARG A 58 -2.78 10.75 13.22
N VAL A 59 -1.85 11.61 12.82
CA VAL A 59 -1.66 12.02 11.41
C VAL A 59 -1.21 10.85 10.55
N PHE A 60 -0.27 10.04 11.03
CA PHE A 60 0.21 8.86 10.29
C PHE A 60 -0.90 7.84 9.97
N PRO A 61 -1.66 7.29 10.94
CA PRO A 61 -2.71 6.31 10.64
C PRO A 61 -3.84 6.91 9.79
N ARG A 62 -4.16 8.20 9.92
CA ARG A 62 -5.15 8.86 9.05
C ARG A 62 -4.67 8.94 7.60
N ILE A 63 -3.44 9.38 7.37
CA ILE A 63 -2.86 9.46 6.03
C ILE A 63 -2.71 8.06 5.43
N LEU A 64 -2.30 7.08 6.23
CA LEU A 64 -2.18 5.69 5.82
C LEU A 64 -3.53 5.10 5.38
N ALA A 65 -4.60 5.34 6.13
CA ALA A 65 -5.94 4.89 5.76
C ALA A 65 -6.40 5.52 4.44
N ILE A 66 -6.24 6.83 4.27
CA ILE A 66 -6.60 7.55 3.04
C ILE A 66 -5.81 7.01 1.85
N GLN A 67 -4.49 6.88 1.98
CA GLN A 67 -3.63 6.37 0.92
C GLN A 67 -3.93 4.91 0.56
N THR A 68 -4.29 4.08 1.55
CA THR A 68 -4.68 2.68 1.31
C THR A 68 -5.98 2.60 0.52
N VAL A 69 -6.99 3.42 0.85
CA VAL A 69 -8.26 3.49 0.12
C VAL A 69 -8.06 4.02 -1.31
N VAL A 70 -7.23 5.05 -1.49
CA VAL A 70 -6.92 5.58 -2.83
C VAL A 70 -6.22 4.53 -3.69
N ARG A 71 -5.33 3.73 -3.11
CA ARG A 71 -4.57 2.69 -3.84
C ARG A 71 -5.34 1.38 -4.02
N LEU A 72 -6.43 1.19 -3.28
CA LEU A 72 -7.39 0.10 -3.52
C LEU A 72 -8.09 0.22 -4.88
N LEU A 73 -8.35 1.44 -5.36
CA LEU A 73 -8.98 1.68 -6.67
C LEU A 73 -8.15 1.13 -7.85
N PRO A 74 -6.87 1.53 -8.03
CA PRO A 74 -6.05 0.97 -9.11
C PRO A 74 -5.73 -0.52 -8.88
N ALA A 75 -5.56 -0.96 -7.63
CA ALA A 75 -5.30 -2.37 -7.35
C ALA A 75 -6.51 -3.27 -7.65
N GLY A 76 -7.73 -2.79 -7.39
CA GLY A 76 -8.98 -3.44 -7.79
C GLY A 76 -9.19 -3.46 -9.30
N ALA A 77 -8.81 -2.39 -10.01
CA ALA A 77 -8.85 -2.37 -11.48
C ALA A 77 -7.88 -3.40 -12.09
N ILE A 78 -6.66 -3.53 -11.56
CA ILE A 78 -5.69 -4.53 -12.00
C ILE A 78 -6.22 -5.94 -11.77
N TYR A 79 -6.81 -6.21 -10.60
CA TYR A 79 -7.43 -7.50 -10.31
C TYR A 79 -8.60 -7.82 -11.26
N GLY A 80 -9.49 -6.86 -11.49
CA GLY A 80 -10.62 -7.04 -12.42
C GLY A 80 -10.19 -7.28 -13.87
N ILE A 81 -9.08 -6.66 -14.30
CA ILE A 81 -8.47 -6.97 -15.60
C ILE A 81 -7.88 -8.38 -15.59
N ALA A 82 -7.08 -8.73 -14.57
CA ALA A 82 -6.45 -10.04 -14.45
C ALA A 82 -7.49 -11.18 -14.44
N SER A 83 -8.63 -10.98 -13.77
CA SER A 83 -9.70 -11.98 -13.72
C SER A 83 -10.41 -12.24 -15.05
N ILE A 84 -10.27 -11.36 -16.05
CA ILE A 84 -10.83 -11.57 -17.40
C ILE A 84 -9.94 -12.51 -18.23
N PHE A 85 -8.64 -12.59 -17.92
CA PHE A 85 -7.66 -13.44 -18.61
C PHE A 85 -7.38 -14.77 -17.87
N SER A 86 -8.11 -15.01 -16.78
CA SER A 86 -8.15 -16.22 -15.96
C SER A 86 -9.14 -17.23 -16.54
#